data_AF-A0A8J8JE80-F1
#
_entry.id   AF-A0A8J8JE80-F1
#
_cell.length_a   1.000
_cell.length_b   1.000
_cell.length_c   1.000
_cell.angle_alpha   90.00
_cell.angle_beta   90.00
_cell.angle_gamma   90.00
#
_symmetry.space_group_name_H-M   'P 1'
#
loop_
_entity.id
_entity.type
_entity.pdbx_description
1 polymer ?
#
loop_
_entity_poly.entity_id
_entity_poly.type
_entity_poly.pdbx_seq_one_letter_code
_entity_poly.pdbx_strand_id
1 'polypeptide(L)'
;RMAKLIERVNGLKAGRDFYMAHAPERVMPGRIFKELVYNSRILGGIDEKSAELAEILYRSFVKGQIFKTNSTTSEMVKLMENTFRDVNIALANEFALLAHQYGIDIFKAIELANTHPRVKIHTPGIGVGGHCLPKDPYLLLSSA
;
A
#
# COMPACT_ATOMS: atom_id res chain seq x y z
N ARG A 1 3.71 14.99 -12.71
CA ARG A 1 2.54 14.09 -12.92
C ARG A 1 2.61 13.51 -14.32
N MET A 2 2.58 12.18 -14.46
CA MET A 2 2.82 11.47 -15.72
C MET A 2 1.90 11.91 -16.87
N ALA A 3 0.61 12.12 -16.62
CA ALA A 3 -0.33 12.60 -17.64
C ALA A 3 0.17 13.89 -18.34
N LYS A 4 0.59 14.92 -17.57
CA LYS A 4 1.11 16.18 -18.11
C LYS A 4 2.37 15.98 -18.97
N LEU A 5 3.20 14.98 -18.66
CA LEU A 5 4.37 14.65 -19.46
C LEU A 5 3.95 14.06 -20.81
N ILE A 6 2.99 13.13 -20.82
CA ILE A 6 2.45 12.54 -22.06
C ILE A 6 1.82 13.61 -22.96
N GLU A 7 1.05 14.54 -22.37
CA GLU A 7 0.46 15.66 -23.11
C GLU A 7 1.53 16.54 -23.78
N ARG A 8 2.62 16.82 -23.04
CA ARG A 8 3.74 17.64 -23.56
C ARG A 8 4.50 16.95 -24.69
N VAL A 9 4.73 15.65 -24.57
CA VAL A 9 5.55 14.89 -25.53
C VAL A 9 4.78 14.56 -26.81
N ASN A 10 3.47 14.31 -26.72
CA ASN A 10 2.68 13.80 -27.85
C ASN A 10 1.62 14.78 -28.37
N GLY A 11 1.35 15.89 -27.68
CA GLY A 11 0.27 16.82 -28.02
C GLY A 11 -1.15 16.31 -27.73
N LEU A 12 -1.29 15.08 -27.24
CA LEU A 12 -2.55 14.46 -26.84
C LEU A 12 -3.11 15.12 -25.57
N LYS A 13 -4.43 15.02 -25.36
CA LYS A 13 -5.13 15.50 -24.16
C LYS A 13 -5.58 14.35 -23.27
N ALA A 14 -5.19 14.42 -21.99
CA ALA A 14 -5.60 13.43 -21.00
C ALA A 14 -7.12 13.53 -20.74
N GLY A 15 -7.80 12.39 -20.62
CA GLY A 15 -9.27 12.30 -20.48
C GLY A 15 -10.05 12.42 -21.79
N ARG A 16 -9.37 12.73 -22.90
CA ARG A 16 -9.99 12.83 -24.24
C ARG A 16 -9.33 11.89 -25.24
N ASP A 17 -8.05 12.08 -25.49
CA ASP A 17 -7.29 11.32 -26.50
C ASP A 17 -6.60 10.11 -25.87
N PHE A 18 -6.34 10.15 -24.56
CA PHE A 18 -5.88 8.99 -23.78
C PHE A 18 -6.42 9.03 -22.35
N TYR A 19 -6.45 7.87 -21.71
CA TYR A 19 -6.91 7.68 -20.33
C TYR A 19 -5.77 7.13 -19.46
N MET A 20 -5.77 7.47 -18.18
CA MET A 20 -4.70 7.05 -17.25
C MET A 20 -5.25 6.78 -15.86
N ALA A 21 -4.86 5.65 -15.29
CA ALA A 21 -5.16 5.32 -13.91
C ALA A 21 -3.92 4.78 -13.20
N HIS A 22 -3.79 5.10 -11.92
CA HIS A 22 -2.87 4.45 -11.00
C HIS A 22 -3.56 3.23 -10.38
N ALA A 23 -2.94 2.05 -10.48
CA ALA A 23 -3.48 0.79 -9.97
C ALA A 23 -2.40 0.12 -9.10
N PRO A 24 -2.29 0.51 -7.82
CA PRO A 24 -1.23 0.03 -6.95
C PRO A 24 -1.36 -1.46 -6.69
N GLU A 25 -0.23 -2.15 -6.68
CA GLU A 25 -0.19 -3.59 -6.41
C GLU A 25 -0.14 -3.89 -4.91
N ARG A 26 -0.84 -4.95 -4.50
CA ARG A 26 -1.02 -5.38 -3.11
C ARG A 26 -0.71 -6.87 -2.91
N VAL A 27 0.07 -7.46 -3.81
CA VAL A 27 0.43 -8.88 -3.73
C VAL A 27 1.58 -9.12 -2.77
N MET A 28 1.53 -10.25 -2.08
CA MET A 28 2.61 -10.82 -1.30
C MET A 28 3.48 -11.75 -2.18
N PRO A 29 4.82 -11.58 -2.17
CA PRO A 29 5.73 -12.54 -2.75
C PRO A 29 5.45 -13.97 -2.23
N GLY A 30 5.47 -14.95 -3.14
CA GLY A 30 5.09 -16.34 -2.83
C GLY A 30 3.60 -16.67 -2.97
N ARG A 31 2.72 -15.66 -3.12
CA ARG A 31 1.26 -15.85 -3.34
C ARG A 31 0.69 -15.00 -4.48
N ILE A 32 1.56 -14.51 -5.36
CA ILE A 32 1.26 -13.49 -6.37
C ILE A 32 0.01 -13.83 -7.20
N PHE A 33 -0.04 -14.99 -7.88
CA PHE A 33 -1.18 -15.33 -8.75
C PHE A 33 -2.52 -15.42 -8.01
N LYS A 34 -2.52 -15.95 -6.79
CA LYS A 34 -3.73 -16.02 -5.97
C LYS A 34 -4.18 -14.61 -5.58
N GLU A 35 -3.25 -13.80 -5.09
CA GLU A 35 -3.55 -12.45 -4.61
C GLU A 35 -3.90 -11.47 -5.74
N LEU A 36 -3.32 -11.65 -6.93
CA LEU A 36 -3.70 -10.90 -8.13
C LEU A 36 -5.18 -11.07 -8.47
N VAL A 37 -5.71 -12.28 -8.30
CA VAL A 37 -7.11 -12.62 -8.60
C VAL A 37 -8.04 -12.23 -7.45
N TYR A 38 -7.67 -12.50 -6.20
CA TYR A 38 -8.61 -12.44 -5.08
C TYR A 38 -8.51 -11.19 -4.20
N ASN A 39 -7.40 -10.46 -4.20
CA ASN A 39 -7.29 -9.27 -3.36
C ASN A 39 -8.20 -8.15 -3.86
N SER A 40 -8.75 -7.38 -2.91
CA SER A 40 -9.41 -6.13 -3.23
C SER A 40 -8.41 -5.10 -3.77
N ARG A 41 -8.79 -4.39 -4.82
CA ARG A 41 -7.92 -3.49 -5.58
C ARG A 41 -8.44 -2.05 -5.56
N ILE A 42 -7.53 -1.09 -5.56
CA ILE A 42 -7.85 0.33 -5.75
C ILE A 42 -7.46 0.74 -7.16
N LEU A 43 -8.32 1.52 -7.82
CA LEU A 43 -8.05 2.11 -9.13
C LEU A 43 -8.26 3.63 -9.04
N GLY A 44 -7.17 4.38 -9.20
CA GLY A 44 -7.16 5.84 -9.14
C GLY A 44 -7.08 6.47 -10.54
N GLY A 45 -8.20 6.91 -11.11
CA GLY A 45 -8.22 7.58 -12.40
C GLY A 45 -7.75 9.04 -12.33
N ILE A 46 -7.20 9.57 -13.43
CA ILE A 46 -7.02 11.03 -13.58
C ILE A 46 -8.37 11.76 -13.71
N ASP A 47 -9.40 11.04 -14.16
CA ASP A 47 -10.82 11.37 -14.20
C ASP A 47 -11.64 10.09 -13.97
N GLU A 48 -12.96 10.23 -13.90
CA GLU A 48 -13.88 9.10 -13.67
C GLU A 48 -13.80 8.04 -14.78
N LYS A 49 -13.80 8.49 -16.04
CA LYS A 49 -13.74 7.61 -17.22
C LYS A 49 -12.46 6.76 -17.23
N SER A 50 -11.33 7.32 -16.82
CA SER A 50 -10.07 6.56 -16.69
C SER A 50 -10.16 5.46 -15.63
N ALA A 51 -10.83 5.72 -14.50
CA ALA A 51 -11.03 4.71 -13.47
C ALA A 51 -11.98 3.60 -13.93
N GLU A 52 -13.03 3.93 -14.69
CA GLU A 52 -13.95 2.95 -15.28
C GLU A 52 -13.26 2.05 -16.31
N LEU A 53 -12.47 2.64 -17.22
CA LEU A 53 -11.70 1.88 -18.21
C LEU A 53 -10.67 0.96 -17.55
N ALA A 54 -10.02 1.43 -16.47
CA ALA A 54 -9.15 0.57 -15.67
C ALA A 54 -9.93 -0.57 -15.02
N GLU A 55 -11.14 -0.31 -14.49
CA GLU A 55 -11.97 -1.37 -13.91
C GLU A 55 -12.31 -2.44 -14.94
N ILE A 56 -12.72 -2.06 -16.16
CA ILE A 56 -13.00 -3.01 -17.25
C ILE A 56 -11.79 -3.92 -17.50
N LEU A 57 -10.59 -3.34 -17.57
CA LEU A 57 -9.35 -4.10 -17.74
C LEU A 57 -9.13 -5.10 -16.59
N TYR A 58 -9.17 -4.64 -15.34
CA TYR A 58 -8.87 -5.48 -14.18
C TYR A 58 -9.96 -6.53 -13.91
N ARG A 59 -11.22 -6.28 -14.29
CA ARG A 59 -12.31 -7.24 -14.16
C ARG A 59 -12.16 -8.50 -15.02
N SER A 60 -11.25 -8.49 -15.99
CA SER A 60 -10.89 -9.70 -16.74
C SER A 60 -10.29 -10.81 -15.87
N PHE A 61 -9.69 -10.49 -14.71
CA PHE A 61 -9.11 -11.49 -13.80
C PHE A 61 -9.32 -11.23 -12.30
N VAL A 62 -9.63 -10.00 -11.89
CA VAL A 62 -9.85 -9.65 -10.47
C VAL A 62 -11.26 -10.03 -10.03
N LYS A 63 -11.34 -11.02 -9.14
CA LYS A 63 -12.55 -11.46 -8.42
C LYS A 63 -12.76 -10.70 -7.10
N GLY A 64 -11.73 -10.06 -6.57
CA GLY A 64 -11.83 -9.19 -5.38
C GLY A 64 -12.69 -7.93 -5.62
N GLN A 65 -13.00 -7.22 -4.55
CA GLN A 65 -13.71 -5.94 -4.67
C GLN A 65 -12.79 -4.89 -5.32
N ILE A 66 -13.34 -4.10 -6.26
CA ILE A 66 -12.63 -2.98 -6.86
C ILE A 66 -13.20 -1.69 -6.28
N PHE A 67 -12.31 -0.83 -5.80
CA PHE A 67 -12.62 0.50 -5.30
C PHE A 67 -12.05 1.54 -6.26
N LYS A 68 -12.91 2.36 -6.85
CA LYS A 68 -12.50 3.47 -7.71
C LYS A 68 -12.31 4.75 -6.90
N THR A 69 -11.33 5.55 -7.27
CA THR A 69 -11.02 6.85 -6.67
C THR A 69 -10.22 7.70 -7.67
N ASN A 70 -9.71 8.86 -7.24
CA ASN A 70 -8.78 9.65 -8.04
C ASN A 70 -7.32 9.16 -7.89
N SER A 71 -6.49 9.44 -8.88
CA SER A 71 -5.08 9.03 -8.92
C SER A 71 -4.28 9.40 -7.66
N THR A 72 -4.46 10.61 -7.15
CA THR A 72 -3.71 11.11 -5.98
C THR A 72 -4.09 10.36 -4.71
N THR A 73 -5.38 10.10 -4.48
CA THR A 73 -5.83 9.27 -3.36
C THR A 73 -5.30 7.84 -3.48
N SER A 74 -5.29 7.26 -4.68
CA SER A 74 -4.77 5.91 -4.90
C SER A 74 -3.26 5.80 -4.63
N GLU A 75 -2.47 6.79 -5.08
CA GLU A 75 -1.03 6.89 -4.79
C GLU A 75 -0.78 6.97 -3.27
N MET A 76 -1.50 7.87 -2.58
CA MET A 76 -1.37 8.06 -1.14
C MET A 76 -1.73 6.80 -0.34
N VAL A 77 -2.83 6.11 -0.69
CA VAL A 77 -3.25 4.89 0.02
C VAL A 77 -2.16 3.82 -0.04
N LYS A 78 -1.47 3.66 -1.18
CA LYS A 78 -0.39 2.68 -1.30
C LYS A 78 0.79 2.98 -0.36
N LEU A 79 1.12 4.25 -0.21
CA LEU A 79 2.19 4.69 0.69
C LEU A 79 1.75 4.56 2.16
N MET A 80 0.48 4.88 2.48
CA MET A 80 -0.09 4.71 3.81
C MET A 80 -0.05 3.25 4.28
N GLU A 81 -0.36 2.29 3.41
CA GLU A 81 -0.31 0.85 3.74
C GLU A 81 1.07 0.40 4.22
N ASN A 82 2.11 0.80 3.48
CA ASN A 82 3.48 0.41 3.81
C ASN A 82 4.01 1.21 5.01
N THR A 83 3.64 2.48 5.12
CA THR A 83 4.00 3.33 6.27
C THR A 83 3.36 2.83 7.56
N PHE A 84 2.09 2.41 7.52
CA PHE A 84 1.42 1.78 8.66
C PHE A 84 2.21 0.55 9.13
N ARG A 85 2.64 -0.30 8.21
CA ARG A 85 3.40 -1.51 8.54
C ARG A 85 4.76 -1.16 9.14
N ASP A 86 5.49 -0.22 8.54
CA ASP A 86 6.83 0.17 8.97
C ASP A 86 6.81 0.79 10.37
N VAL A 87 5.91 1.75 10.63
CA VAL A 87 5.75 2.40 11.94
C VAL A 87 5.34 1.39 13.02
N ASN A 88 4.48 0.42 12.71
CA ASN A 88 4.12 -0.60 13.69
C ASN A 88 5.26 -1.58 13.98
N ILE A 89 6.16 -1.86 13.02
CA ILE A 89 7.37 -2.64 13.29
C ILE A 89 8.34 -1.84 14.16
N ALA A 90 8.51 -0.54 13.89
CA ALA A 90 9.32 0.34 14.73
C ALA A 90 8.80 0.36 16.18
N LEU A 91 7.49 0.48 16.38
CA LEU A 91 6.86 0.41 17.70
C LEU A 91 7.11 -0.95 18.38
N ALA A 92 7.00 -2.06 17.64
CA ALA A 92 7.28 -3.39 18.18
C ALA A 92 8.76 -3.54 18.61
N ASN A 93 9.70 -2.99 17.84
CA ASN A 93 11.11 -2.97 18.20
C ASN A 93 11.38 -2.14 19.46
N GLU A 94 10.68 -1.03 19.63
CA GLU A 94 10.77 -0.22 20.86
C GLU A 94 10.21 -0.97 22.08
N PHE A 95 9.09 -1.69 21.93
CA PHE A 95 8.61 -2.58 22.98
C PHE A 95 9.60 -3.70 23.32
N ALA A 96 10.33 -4.24 22.33
CA ALA A 96 11.36 -5.25 22.58
C ALA A 96 12.52 -4.69 23.43
N LEU A 97 12.94 -3.44 23.16
CA LEU A 97 13.95 -2.75 23.96
C LEU A 97 13.50 -2.57 25.41
N LEU A 98 12.26 -2.12 25.63
CA LEU A 98 11.69 -1.96 26.96
C LEU A 98 11.53 -3.31 27.67
N ALA A 99 11.03 -4.33 26.98
CA ALA A 99 10.85 -5.66 27.53
C ALA A 99 12.17 -6.25 28.06
N HIS A 100 13.29 -6.00 27.37
CA HIS A 100 14.62 -6.39 27.85
C HIS A 100 14.99 -5.72 29.18
N GLN A 101 14.67 -4.44 29.36
CA GLN A 101 14.93 -3.71 30.62
C GLN A 101 14.09 -4.24 31.79
N TYR A 102 12.90 -4.78 31.51
CA TYR A 102 11.99 -5.31 32.51
C TYR A 102 12.06 -6.84 32.67
N GLY A 103 12.91 -7.55 31.92
CA GLY A 103 12.99 -9.02 31.96
C GLY A 103 11.73 -9.72 31.44
N ILE A 104 11.02 -9.11 30.48
CA ILE A 104 9.78 -9.62 29.90
C ILE A 104 10.06 -10.35 28.58
N ASP A 105 9.41 -11.48 28.34
CA ASP A 105 9.35 -12.10 27.01
C ASP A 105 8.43 -11.27 26.11
N ILE A 106 9.04 -10.51 25.19
CA ILE A 106 8.32 -9.63 24.25
C ILE A 106 7.35 -10.40 23.35
N PHE A 107 7.70 -11.60 22.90
CA PHE A 107 6.83 -12.37 22.00
C PHE A 107 5.58 -12.82 22.75
N LYS A 108 5.73 -13.24 24.00
CA LYS A 108 4.60 -13.58 24.87
C LYS A 108 3.72 -12.37 25.18
N ALA A 109 4.34 -11.22 25.47
CA ALA A 109 3.62 -9.97 25.71
C ALA A 109 2.80 -9.53 24.49
N ILE A 110 3.38 -9.60 23.29
CA ILE A 110 2.69 -9.29 22.02
C ILE A 110 1.53 -10.26 21.76
N GLU A 111 1.73 -11.56 21.98
CA GLU A 111 0.67 -12.57 21.85
C GLU A 111 -0.53 -12.22 22.73
N LEU A 112 -0.29 -11.91 24.01
CA LEU A 112 -1.32 -11.52 24.97
C LEU A 112 -2.01 -10.21 24.57
N ALA A 113 -1.24 -9.17 24.21
CA ALA A 113 -1.79 -7.88 23.80
C ALA A 113 -2.69 -8.00 22.55
N ASN A 114 -2.31 -8.87 21.60
CA ASN A 114 -3.05 -9.09 20.36
C ASN A 114 -4.36 -9.87 20.52
N THR A 115 -4.66 -10.39 21.73
CA THR A 115 -5.98 -10.93 22.08
C THR A 115 -7.04 -9.83 22.19
N HIS A 116 -6.63 -8.58 22.45
CA HIS A 116 -7.55 -7.45 22.49
C HIS A 116 -8.09 -7.15 21.07
N PRO A 117 -9.41 -6.94 20.89
CA PRO A 117 -10.05 -6.92 19.57
C PRO A 117 -9.58 -5.78 18.65
N ARG A 118 -8.99 -4.72 19.21
CA ARG A 118 -8.53 -3.54 18.48
C ARG A 118 -7.00 -3.42 18.39
N VAL A 119 -6.26 -4.43 18.87
CA VAL A 119 -4.79 -4.37 18.95
C VAL A 119 -4.18 -5.45 18.05
N LYS A 120 -3.24 -5.03 17.20
CA LYS A 120 -2.47 -5.87 16.28
C LYS A 120 -1.02 -5.37 16.18
N ILE A 121 -0.25 -5.58 17.25
CA ILE A 121 1.17 -5.29 17.31
C ILE A 121 1.92 -6.21 16.35
N HIS A 122 2.85 -5.63 15.58
CA HIS A 122 3.68 -6.35 14.62
C HIS A 122 4.85 -7.07 15.32
N THR A 123 5.57 -7.90 14.57
CA THR A 123 6.68 -8.67 15.11
C THR A 123 7.96 -7.83 15.13
N PRO A 124 8.67 -7.74 16.28
CA PRO A 124 9.99 -7.12 16.34
C PRO A 124 11.05 -7.99 15.65
N GLY A 125 12.20 -7.40 15.33
CA GLY A 125 13.31 -8.13 14.73
C GLY A 125 14.58 -7.28 14.58
N ILE A 126 15.57 -7.83 13.88
CA ILE A 126 16.88 -7.17 13.70
C ILE A 126 16.82 -5.92 12.80
N GLY A 127 15.72 -5.71 12.07
CA GLY A 127 15.54 -4.59 11.16
C GLY A 127 14.43 -4.84 10.14
N VAL A 128 14.26 -3.86 9.23
CA VAL A 128 13.25 -3.90 8.15
C VAL A 128 13.97 -3.80 6.80
N GLY A 129 13.67 -4.75 5.90
CA GLY A 129 14.28 -4.82 4.57
C GLY A 129 13.26 -4.88 3.44
N GLY A 130 13.72 -5.30 2.25
CA GLY A 130 12.89 -5.43 1.05
C GLY A 130 12.74 -4.12 0.27
N HIS A 131 11.94 -4.16 -0.79
CA HIS A 131 11.90 -3.07 -1.78
C HIS A 131 10.90 -1.95 -1.45
N CYS A 132 9.98 -2.15 -0.50
CA CYS A 132 8.87 -1.23 -0.25
C CYS A 132 9.04 -0.47 1.06
N LEU A 133 9.09 -1.20 2.19
CA LEU A 133 9.08 -0.59 3.53
C LEU A 133 10.21 0.42 3.76
N PRO A 134 11.48 0.16 3.35
CA PRO A 134 12.57 1.10 3.63
C PRO A 134 12.49 2.44 2.87
N LYS A 135 11.61 2.57 1.87
CA LYS A 135 11.56 3.76 0.99
C LYS A 135 10.19 4.43 0.93
N ASP A 136 9.11 3.66 1.02
CA ASP A 136 7.75 4.18 0.82
C ASP A 136 7.34 5.23 1.88
N PRO A 137 7.73 5.13 3.16
CA PRO A 137 7.52 6.21 4.14
C PRO A 137 8.21 7.52 3.73
N TYR A 138 9.44 7.45 3.20
CA TYR A 138 10.13 8.64 2.71
C TYR A 138 9.45 9.21 1.46
N LEU A 139 8.93 8.37 0.56
CA LEU A 139 8.15 8.83 -0.59
C LEU A 139 6.89 9.59 -0.16
N LEU A 140 6.21 9.11 0.88
CA LEU A 140 5.04 9.78 1.46
C LEU A 140 5.39 11.17 1.98
N LEU A 141 6.51 11.30 2.70
CA LEU A 141 6.96 12.57 3.28
C LEU A 141 7.56 13.52 2.25
N SER A 142 8.24 13.01 1.21
CA SER A 142 8.90 13.82 0.18
C SER A 142 7.93 14.61 -0.72
N SER A 143 6.65 14.25 -0.69
CA SER A 143 5.58 14.86 -1.47
C SER A 143 4.65 15.74 -0.63
N ALA A 144 4.98 15.97 0.65
CA ALA A 144 4.29 16.86 1.58
C ALA A 144 4.73 18.32 1.40
#